data_AF-A0A1U6IST4-F1
#
_entry.id   AF-A0A1U6IST4-F1
#
_cell.length_a   1.000
_cell.length_b   1.000
_cell.length_c   1.000
_cell.angle_alpha   90.00
_cell.angle_beta   90.00
_cell.angle_gamma   90.00
#
_symmetry.space_group_name_H-M   'P 1'
#
loop_
_entity.id
_entity.type
_entity.pdbx_description
1 polymer ?
#
loop_
_entity_poly.entity_id
_entity_poly.type
_entity_poly.pdbx_seq_one_letter_code
_entity_poly.pdbx_strand_id
1 'polypeptide(L)'
;MADRDPEVKLGEDRSEGITWAELMATDSRTPPKILTEESYTYRGSDPIPAERYTGEEFAKLERERMWPYVWQFVAREEDLPEPGDF
;
A
#
# COMPACT_ATOMS: atom_id res chain seq x y z
N MET A 1 -15.21 14.80 -7.22
CA MET A 1 -13.93 14.82 -6.48
C MET A 1 -14.08 15.91 -5.45
N ALA A 2 -13.77 15.66 -4.17
CA ALA A 2 -13.76 16.74 -3.19
C ALA A 2 -12.70 17.77 -3.62
N ASP A 3 -13.04 19.06 -3.57
CA ASP A 3 -12.08 20.12 -3.86
C ASP A 3 -11.01 20.12 -2.78
N ARG A 4 -9.75 20.17 -3.22
CA ARG A 4 -8.58 20.16 -2.32
C ARG A 4 -8.44 21.52 -1.64
N ASP A 5 -8.12 21.50 -0.34
CA ASP A 5 -7.64 22.68 0.36
C ASP A 5 -6.25 23.10 -0.18
N PRO A 6 -6.12 24.30 -0.78
CA PRO A 6 -4.85 24.76 -1.33
C PRO A 6 -3.78 25.03 -0.26
N GLU A 7 -4.16 25.22 1.01
CA GLU A 7 -3.22 25.49 2.11
C GLU A 7 -2.52 24.21 2.61
N VAL A 8 -3.11 23.04 2.38
CA VAL A 8 -2.55 21.77 2.82
C VAL A 8 -1.43 21.32 1.87
N LYS A 9 -0.24 21.09 2.44
CA LYS A 9 0.89 20.52 1.72
C LYS A 9 0.63 19.05 1.39
N LEU A 10 1.04 18.66 0.19
CA LEU A 10 0.89 17.29 -0.28
C LEU A 10 1.59 16.30 0.65
N GLY A 11 0.86 15.26 1.04
CA GLY A 11 1.34 14.23 1.96
C GLY A 11 1.29 14.59 3.45
N GLU A 12 0.97 15.83 3.80
CA GLU A 12 0.75 16.28 5.20
C GLU A 12 -0.73 16.27 5.58
N ASP A 13 -1.63 16.02 4.62
CA ASP A 13 -3.07 15.93 4.88
C ASP A 13 -3.39 14.75 5.83
N ARG A 14 -4.01 15.05 6.98
CA ARG A 14 -4.34 14.11 8.05
C ARG A 14 -5.74 14.42 8.55
N SER A 15 -6.35 13.48 9.27
CA SER A 15 -7.60 13.72 9.97
C SER A 15 -7.47 14.90 10.94
N GLU A 16 -8.55 15.66 11.15
CA GLU A 16 -8.61 16.79 12.11
C GLU A 16 -8.43 16.38 13.58
N GLY A 17 -8.51 15.08 13.89
CA GLY A 17 -8.30 14.54 15.24
C GLY A 17 -6.83 14.41 15.62
N ILE A 18 -6.58 14.01 16.88
CA ILE A 18 -5.23 13.72 17.37
C ILE A 18 -4.58 12.60 16.56
N THR A 19 -3.26 12.67 16.41
CA THR A 19 -2.47 11.64 15.74
C THR A 19 -2.42 10.36 16.57
N TRP A 20 -2.05 9.26 15.91
CA TRP A 20 -1.80 8.00 16.60
C TRP A 20 -0.70 8.13 17.67
N ALA A 21 0.38 8.85 17.37
CA ALA A 21 1.47 9.07 18.33
C ALA A 21 1.00 9.86 19.57
N GLU A 22 0.18 10.90 19.37
CA GLU A 22 -0.42 11.68 20.47
C GLU A 22 -1.40 10.86 21.30
N LEU A 23 -2.22 10.02 20.65
CA LEU A 23 -3.10 9.09 21.36
C LEU A 23 -2.29 8.13 22.24
N MET A 24 -1.24 7.53 21.69
CA MET A 24 -0.37 6.61 22.43
C MET A 24 0.37 7.29 23.59
N ALA A 25 0.64 8.60 23.50
CA ALA A 25 1.24 9.38 24.59
C ALA A 25 0.29 9.57 25.80
N THR A 26 -1.02 9.39 25.61
CA THR A 26 -2.01 9.44 26.71
C THR A 26 -2.14 8.11 27.48
N ASP A 27 -1.52 7.03 27.00
CA ASP A 27 -1.61 5.73 27.65
C ASP A 27 -0.94 5.76 29.02
N SER A 28 -1.59 5.09 29.97
CA SER A 28 -1.06 4.79 31.31
C SER A 28 0.27 4.03 31.30
N ARG A 29 0.57 3.30 30.22
CA ARG A 29 1.80 2.51 30.05
C ARG A 29 2.57 3.02 28.85
N THR A 30 3.89 3.13 29.00
CA THR A 30 4.76 3.47 27.88
C THR A 30 4.69 2.37 26.82
N PRO A 31 4.27 2.68 25.58
CA PRO A 31 4.15 1.68 24.53
C PRO A 31 5.52 1.27 23.97
N PRO A 32 5.64 0.05 23.41
CA PRO A 32 6.81 -0.33 22.63
C PRO A 32 7.04 0.63 21.47
N LYS A 33 8.32 0.96 21.21
CA LYS A 33 8.70 1.95 20.19
C LYS A 33 8.13 1.68 18.80
N ILE A 34 8.02 0.41 18.41
CA ILE A 34 7.45 0.02 17.11
C ILE A 34 6.01 0.50 16.90
N LEU A 35 5.26 0.76 17.97
CA LEU A 35 3.92 1.31 17.87
C LEU A 35 3.92 2.83 17.70
N THR A 36 5.02 3.53 18.01
CA THR A 36 5.10 5.00 17.95
C THR A 36 6.03 5.51 16.84
N GLU A 37 6.78 4.62 16.20
CA GLU A 37 7.70 4.96 15.11
C GLU A 37 6.91 5.27 13.83
N GLU A 38 6.94 6.53 13.40
CA GLU A 38 6.36 6.94 12.11
C GLU A 38 7.39 6.80 10.99
N SER A 39 6.98 6.17 9.88
CA SER A 39 7.82 5.96 8.70
C SER A 39 7.14 6.40 7.40
N TYR A 40 6.23 7.39 7.48
CA TYR A 40 5.53 7.87 6.31
C TYR A 40 6.48 8.62 5.36
N THR A 41 6.33 8.38 4.06
CA THR A 41 7.05 9.11 3.00
C THR A 41 6.08 9.43 1.88
N TYR A 42 5.94 10.71 1.56
CA TYR A 42 5.14 11.13 0.42
C TYR A 42 5.83 10.75 -0.89
N ARG A 43 5.15 9.95 -1.73
CA ARG A 43 5.69 9.41 -3.00
C ARG A 43 5.13 10.10 -4.25
N GLY A 44 4.45 11.23 -4.10
CA GLY A 44 3.76 11.91 -5.19
C GLY A 44 2.27 11.56 -5.28
N SER A 45 1.53 12.39 -6.00
CA SER A 45 0.08 12.26 -6.23
C SER A 45 -0.29 12.48 -7.69
N ASP A 46 0.71 12.49 -8.58
CA ASP A 46 0.48 12.64 -10.00
C ASP A 46 -0.35 11.46 -10.52
N PRO A 47 -1.23 11.69 -11.52
CA PRO A 47 -2.01 10.61 -12.09
C PRO A 47 -1.08 9.56 -12.70
N ILE A 48 -1.41 8.29 -12.46
CA ILE A 48 -0.70 7.17 -13.07
C ILE A 48 -1.06 7.17 -14.57
N PRO A 49 -0.07 7.13 -15.49
CA PRO A 49 -0.34 7.08 -16.92
C PRO A 49 -1.22 5.88 -17.30
N ALA A 50 -2.24 6.12 -18.13
CA ALA A 50 -3.21 5.10 -18.52
C ALA A 50 -2.55 3.94 -19.30
N GLU A 51 -1.46 4.25 -20.02
CA GLU A 51 -0.69 3.30 -20.83
C GLU A 51 -0.11 2.16 -19.99
N ARG A 52 0.04 2.32 -18.67
CA ARG A 52 0.44 1.21 -17.80
C ARG A 52 -0.56 0.05 -17.80
N TYR A 53 -1.82 0.34 -18.07
CA TYR A 53 -2.90 -0.66 -18.05
C TYR A 53 -3.24 -1.21 -19.43
N THR A 54 -2.87 -0.50 -20.51
CA THR A 54 -3.26 -0.84 -21.89
C THR A 54 -2.07 -1.03 -22.83
N GLY A 55 -0.86 -0.69 -22.42
CA GLY A 55 0.33 -0.69 -23.27
C GLY A 55 1.09 -2.01 -23.22
N GLU A 56 1.35 -2.60 -24.39
CA GLU A 56 2.06 -3.88 -24.52
C GLU A 56 3.51 -3.81 -24.01
N GLU A 57 4.21 -2.71 -24.24
CA GLU A 57 5.60 -2.55 -23.77
C GLU A 57 5.70 -2.59 -22.24
N PHE A 58 4.72 -2.02 -21.54
CA PHE A 58 4.69 -2.07 -20.07
C PHE A 58 4.35 -3.48 -19.58
N ALA A 59 3.34 -4.12 -20.19
CA ALA A 59 2.97 -5.50 -19.86
C ALA A 59 4.14 -6.48 -20.09
N LYS A 60 4.95 -6.26 -21.12
CA LYS A 60 6.18 -7.03 -21.36
C LYS A 60 7.19 -6.87 -20.22
N LEU A 61 7.42 -5.64 -19.75
CA LEU A 61 8.31 -5.39 -18.61
C LEU A 61 7.80 -6.07 -17.33
N GLU A 62 6.49 -6.10 -17.09
CA GLU A 62 5.91 -6.80 -15.93
C GLU A 62 6.19 -8.31 -15.99
N ARG A 63 6.00 -8.93 -17.16
CA ARG A 63 6.31 -10.35 -17.39
C ARG A 63 7.80 -10.67 -17.20
N GLU A 64 8.68 -9.74 -17.56
CA GLU A 64 10.12 -9.95 -17.46
C GLU A 64 10.70 -9.64 -16.08
N ARG A 65 10.15 -8.67 -15.35
CA ARG A 65 10.82 -8.07 -14.18
C ARG A 65 10.01 -8.10 -12.89
N MET A 66 8.71 -8.34 -12.95
CA MET A 66 7.85 -8.34 -11.77
C MET A 66 7.34 -9.74 -11.47
N TRP A 67 6.53 -10.32 -12.37
CA TRP A 67 5.84 -11.58 -12.12
C TRP A 67 6.76 -12.77 -11.77
N PRO A 68 7.97 -12.92 -12.34
CA PRO A 68 8.88 -14.00 -11.97
C PRO A 68 9.53 -13.85 -10.58
N TYR A 69 9.47 -12.67 -9.98
CA TYR A 69 10.20 -12.33 -8.75
C TYR A 69 9.28 -12.06 -7.55
N VAL A 70 7.99 -12.38 -7.68
CA VAL A 70 6.99 -12.24 -6.61
C VAL A 70 6.25 -13.54 -6.39
N TRP A 71 5.82 -13.79 -5.16
CA TRP A 71 4.92 -14.89 -4.84
C TRP A 71 3.54 -14.61 -5.45
N GLN A 72 3.12 -15.49 -6.36
CA GLN A 72 1.80 -15.44 -6.96
C GLN A 72 0.89 -16.43 -6.24
N PHE A 73 -0.31 -15.98 -5.92
CA PHE A 73 -1.35 -16.88 -5.43
C PHE A 73 -1.77 -17.82 -6.57
N VAL A 74 -1.82 -19.12 -6.30
CA VAL A 74 -2.17 -20.14 -7.31
C VAL A 74 -3.48 -20.82 -6.95
N ALA A 75 -3.56 -21.48 -5.79
CA ALA A 75 -4.74 -22.19 -5.33
C ALA A 75 -4.72 -22.34 -3.80
N ARG A 76 -5.81 -22.82 -3.23
CA ARG A 76 -5.88 -23.34 -1.86
C ARG A 76 -5.87 -24.87 -1.89
N GLU A 77 -5.49 -25.48 -0.77
CA GLU A 77 -5.49 -26.94 -0.62
C GLU A 77 -6.88 -27.54 -0.86
N GLU A 78 -7.94 -26.83 -0.44
CA GLU A 78 -9.33 -27.25 -0.65
C GLU A 78 -9.77 -27.32 -2.12
N ASP A 79 -9.03 -26.67 -3.03
CA ASP A 79 -9.29 -26.73 -4.48
C ASP A 79 -8.69 -28.02 -5.10
N LEU A 80 -7.79 -28.72 -4.39
CA LEU A 80 -7.05 -29.93 -4.83
C LEU A 80 -7.01 -31.00 -3.72
N PRO A 81 -8.16 -31.55 -3.30
CA PRO A 81 -8.25 -32.42 -2.12
C PRO A 81 -7.59 -33.78 -2.29
N GLU A 82 -7.61 -34.35 -3.51
CA GLU A 82 -7.21 -35.75 -3.75
C GLU A 82 -5.89 -35.85 -4.55
N PRO A 83 -5.12 -36.94 -4.36
CA PRO A 83 -3.94 -37.20 -5.18
C PRO A 83 -4.30 -37.35 -6.66
N GLY A 84 -3.78 -36.44 -7.49
CA GLY A 84 -4.03 -36.43 -8.93
C GLY A 84 -4.93 -35.29 -9.41
N ASP A 85 -5.44 -34.47 -8.49
CA ASP A 85 -6.12 -33.22 -8.85
C ASP A 85 -5.08 -32.18 -9.32
N PHE A 86 -5.39 -31.44 -10.40
CA PHE A 86 -4.56 -30.37 -10.97
C PHE A 86 -5.38 -29.31 -11.69
#